data_AF-A0A963NUU0-F1
#
_entry.id   AF-A0A963NUU0-F1
#
_cell.length_a   1.000
_cell.length_b   1.000
_cell.length_c   1.000
_cell.angle_alpha   90.00
_cell.angle_beta   90.00
_cell.angle_gamma   90.00
#
_symmetry.space_group_name_H-M   'P 1'
#
loop_
_entity.id
_entity.type
_entity.pdbx_description
1 polymer ?
#
loop_
_entity_poly.entity_id
_entity_poly.type
_entity_poly.pdbx_seq_one_letter_code
_entity_poly.pdbx_strand_id
1 'polypeptide(L)'
;ALLRIVAPLVGMLQSFAAYGFAPMQPRFALRDVLQGRSVQLSDGRSGTAHGVGEDGALLVHTAGGMLPVTSSEISVRPVAATMP
;
A
#
# COMPACT_ATOMS: atom_id res chain seq x y z
N ALA A 1 0.18 25.56 -8.75
CA ALA A 1 0.30 24.34 -7.91
C ALA A 1 1.10 23.24 -8.60
N LEU A 2 0.80 22.91 -9.85
CA LEU A 2 1.46 21.85 -10.63
C LEU A 2 2.99 21.97 -10.68
N LEU A 3 3.53 23.17 -10.90
CA LEU A 3 4.99 23.39 -10.96
C LEU A 3 5.74 22.95 -9.69
N ARG A 4 5.08 22.90 -8.52
CA ARG A 4 5.69 22.45 -7.26
C ARG A 4 5.86 20.93 -7.18
N ILE A 5 5.12 20.17 -7.98
CA ILE A 5 5.11 18.71 -7.93
C ILE A 5 5.83 18.05 -9.10
N VAL A 6 5.99 18.75 -10.24
CA VAL A 6 6.54 18.17 -11.48
C VAL A 6 7.98 17.68 -11.28
N ALA A 7 8.90 18.53 -10.82
CA ALA A 7 10.30 18.14 -10.63
C ALA A 7 10.50 16.92 -9.68
N PRO A 8 9.95 16.92 -8.45
CA PRO A 8 10.11 15.76 -7.56
C PRO A 8 9.39 14.51 -8.07
N LEU A 9 8.27 14.66 -8.80
CA LEU A 9 7.58 13.53 -9.42
C LEU A 9 8.41 12.90 -10.53
N VAL A 10 8.99 13.71 -11.43
CA VAL A 10 9.85 13.23 -12.51
C VAL A 10 11.06 12.47 -11.96
N GLY A 11 11.72 13.02 -10.94
CA GLY A 11 12.85 12.33 -10.29
C GLY A 11 12.44 10.99 -9.66
N MET A 12 11.26 10.94 -9.04
CA MET A 12 10.71 9.70 -8.49
C MET A 12 10.41 8.67 -9.60
N LEU A 13 9.82 9.09 -10.71
CA LEU A 13 9.54 8.21 -11.85
C LEU A 13 10.81 7.64 -12.48
N GLN A 14 11.87 8.45 -12.60
CA GLN A 14 13.17 8.00 -13.10
C GLN A 14 13.80 6.96 -12.16
N SER A 15 13.78 7.21 -10.84
CA SER A 15 14.25 6.24 -9.86
C SER A 15 13.43 4.95 -9.88
N PHE A 16 12.12 5.05 -10.06
CA PHE A 16 11.24 3.89 -10.15
C PHE A 16 11.55 3.06 -11.40
N ALA A 17 11.76 3.70 -12.55
CA ALA A 17 12.12 3.02 -13.78
C ALA A 17 13.46 2.25 -13.68
N ALA A 18 14.40 2.75 -12.88
CA ALA A 18 15.70 2.12 -12.70
C ALA A 18 15.73 1.03 -11.61
N TYR A 19 14.96 1.21 -10.53
CA TYR A 19 15.12 0.42 -9.29
C TYR A 19 13.83 -0.21 -8.77
N GLY A 20 12.71 -0.03 -9.47
CA GLY A 20 11.40 -0.46 -9.00
C GLY A 20 10.90 0.34 -7.79
N PHE A 21 10.02 -0.26 -6.99
CA PHE A 21 9.35 0.42 -5.88
C PHE A 21 10.18 0.50 -4.59
N ALA A 22 11.17 -0.38 -4.40
CA ALA A 22 11.94 -0.49 -3.16
C ALA A 22 12.46 0.86 -2.60
N PRO A 23 12.99 1.82 -3.40
CA PRO A 23 13.44 3.11 -2.87
C PRO A 23 12.30 4.01 -2.31
N MET A 24 11.06 3.77 -2.73
CA MET A 24 9.89 4.54 -2.32
C MET A 24 9.21 3.94 -1.08
N GLN A 25 9.43 2.64 -0.81
CA GLN A 25 8.78 1.90 0.28
C GLN A 25 8.92 2.61 1.65
N PRO A 26 10.09 3.12 2.09
CA PRO A 26 10.19 3.80 3.38
C PRO A 26 9.35 5.09 3.44
N ARG A 27 9.29 5.85 2.34
CA ARG A 27 8.52 7.10 2.28
C ARG A 27 7.01 6.84 2.22
N PHE A 28 6.62 5.71 1.61
CA PHE A 28 5.25 5.23 1.60
C PHE A 28 4.83 4.77 2.99
N ALA A 29 5.65 3.98 3.70
CA ALA A 29 5.36 3.49 5.04
C ALA A 29 5.04 4.61 6.05
N LEU A 30 5.73 5.76 5.94
CA LEU A 30 5.45 6.95 6.75
C LEU A 30 4.06 7.57 6.52
N ARG A 31 3.39 7.22 5.42
CA ARG A 31 2.11 7.77 4.97
C ARG A 31 1.05 6.68 4.81
N ASP A 32 1.36 5.45 5.18
CA ASP A 32 0.47 4.32 5.01
C ASP A 32 -0.66 4.40 6.06
N VAL A 33 -1.84 4.77 5.58
CA VAL A 33 -3.05 4.88 6.41
C VAL A 33 -3.63 3.53 6.81
N LEU A 34 -3.24 2.45 6.11
CA LEU A 34 -3.73 1.10 6.34
C LEU A 34 -2.83 0.31 7.29
N GLN A 35 -1.56 0.70 7.46
CA GLN A 35 -0.62 0.00 8.34
C GLN A 35 -1.23 -0.33 9.70
N GLY A 36 -1.23 -1.62 10.05
CA GLY A 36 -1.75 -2.14 11.31
C GLY A 36 -3.28 -2.13 11.45
N ARG A 37 -4.04 -1.76 10.41
CA ARG A 37 -5.50 -1.70 10.44
C ARG A 37 -6.14 -2.96 9.89
N SER A 38 -7.33 -3.25 10.41
CA SER A 38 -8.22 -4.25 9.81
C SER A 38 -8.75 -3.76 8.46
N VAL A 39 -8.65 -4.62 7.45
CA VAL A 39 -9.08 -4.36 6.08
C VAL A 39 -9.97 -5.49 5.58
N GLN A 40 -10.94 -5.11 4.74
CA GLN A 40 -11.74 -6.04 3.96
C GLN A 40 -11.35 -5.96 2.50
N LEU A 41 -11.22 -7.13 1.90
CA LEU A 41 -10.94 -7.34 0.49
C LEU A 41 -12.27 -7.56 -0.25
N SER A 42 -12.38 -7.08 -1.49
CA SER A 42 -13.60 -7.23 -2.28
C SER A 42 -13.96 -8.67 -2.67
N ASP A 43 -13.02 -9.61 -2.53
CA ASP A 43 -13.26 -11.04 -2.73
C ASP A 43 -13.83 -11.74 -1.49
N GLY A 44 -14.16 -10.98 -0.44
CA GLY A 44 -14.74 -11.48 0.81
C GLY A 44 -13.72 -11.88 1.86
N ARG A 45 -12.41 -11.86 1.54
CA ARG A 45 -11.36 -12.09 2.54
C ARG A 45 -11.19 -10.85 3.43
N SER A 46 -10.63 -11.06 4.62
CA SER A 46 -10.30 -9.98 5.55
C SER A 46 -9.02 -10.30 6.31
N GLY A 47 -8.41 -9.27 6.87
CA GLY A 47 -7.17 -9.41 7.61
C GLY A 47 -6.66 -8.08 8.13
N THR A 48 -5.43 -8.08 8.63
CA THR A 48 -4.73 -6.86 9.06
C THR A 48 -3.74 -6.45 7.99
N ALA A 49 -3.65 -5.16 7.64
CA ALA A 49 -2.63 -4.66 6.73
C ALA A 49 -1.27 -4.52 7.43
N HIS A 50 -0.22 -5.02 6.80
CA HIS A 50 1.17 -5.07 7.30
C HIS A 50 2.11 -4.22 6.45
N GLY A 51 1.56 -3.29 5.67
CA GLY A 51 2.32 -2.40 4.80
C GLY A 51 2.44 -2.95 3.40
N VAL A 52 3.47 -2.52 2.68
CA VAL A 52 3.70 -2.90 1.28
C VAL A 52 5.02 -3.63 1.11
N GLY A 53 5.02 -4.64 0.24
CA GLY A 53 6.22 -5.36 -0.18
C GLY A 53 7.16 -4.53 -1.05
N GLU A 54 8.31 -5.11 -1.41
CA GLU A 54 9.32 -4.45 -2.26
C GLU A 54 8.81 -4.18 -3.69
N ASP A 55 7.81 -4.94 -4.12
CA ASP A 55 7.09 -4.80 -5.38
C ASP A 55 5.88 -3.85 -5.30
N GLY A 56 5.58 -3.33 -4.10
CA GLY A 56 4.44 -2.46 -3.84
C GLY A 56 3.10 -3.17 -3.59
N ALA A 57 3.07 -4.50 -3.51
CA ALA A 57 1.86 -5.23 -3.13
C ALA A 57 1.50 -4.95 -1.67
N LEU A 58 0.21 -4.74 -1.37
CA LEU A 58 -0.25 -4.62 0.01
C LEU A 58 -0.16 -6.00 0.69
N LEU A 59 0.55 -6.06 1.80
CA LEU A 59 0.68 -7.25 2.61
C LEU A 59 -0.47 -7.31 3.61
N VAL A 60 -1.31 -8.34 3.53
CA VAL A 60 -2.44 -8.56 4.44
C VAL A 60 -2.27 -9.86 5.20
N HIS A 61 -2.24 -9.79 6.53
CA HIS A 61 -2.26 -10.96 7.39
C HIS A 61 -3.71 -11.46 7.55
N THR A 62 -4.02 -12.57 6.89
CA THR A 62 -5.33 -13.23 6.94
C THR A 62 -5.28 -14.45 7.86
N ALA A 63 -6.44 -15.08 8.09
CA ALA A 63 -6.48 -16.37 8.78
C ALA A 63 -5.67 -17.49 8.08
N GLY A 64 -5.45 -17.35 6.76
CA GLY A 64 -4.62 -18.27 5.96
C GLY A 64 -3.14 -17.88 5.88
N GLY A 65 -2.70 -16.86 6.63
CA GLY A 65 -1.33 -16.34 6.59
C GLY A 65 -1.18 -15.04 5.81
N MET A 66 0.08 -14.67 5.53
CA MET A 66 0.40 -13.45 4.79
C MET A 66 0.03 -13.59 3.32
N LEU A 67 -0.77 -12.63 2.86
CA LEU A 67 -1.26 -12.53 1.49
C LEU A 67 -0.74 -11.23 0.86
N PRO A 68 0.04 -11.30 -0.22
CA PRO A 68 0.26 -10.13 -1.07
C PRO A 68 -0.99 -9.84 -1.90
N VAL A 69 -1.45 -8.60 -1.88
CA VAL A 69 -2.63 -8.12 -2.62
C VAL A 69 -2.17 -7.06 -3.62
N THR A 70 -2.36 -7.35 -4.90
CA THR A 70 -2.10 -6.38 -5.97
C THR A 70 -3.40 -5.68 -6.37
N SER A 71 -3.33 -4.37 -6.66
CA SER A 71 -4.53 -3.56 -6.96
C SER A 71 -5.26 -4.00 -8.25
N SER A 72 -4.63 -4.80 -9.10
CA SER A 72 -5.23 -5.42 -10.28
C SER A 72 -6.26 -6.50 -9.96
N GLU A 73 -6.24 -7.04 -8.74
CA GLU A 73 -7.05 -8.21 -8.37
C GLU A 73 -8.23 -7.81 -7.47
N ILE A 74 -8.02 -6.85 -6.54
CA ILE A 74 -8.91 -6.64 -5.39
C ILE A 74 -8.86 -5.18 -4.91
N SER A 75 -10.01 -4.64 -4.50
CA SER A 75 -10.08 -3.35 -3.77
C SER A 75 -9.99 -3.55 -2.26
N VAL A 76 -9.25 -2.67 -1.58
CA VAL A 76 -9.05 -2.71 -0.13
C VAL A 76 -9.88 -1.61 0.53
N ARG A 77 -10.67 -1.98 1.54
CA ARG A 77 -11.47 -1.03 2.32
C ARG A 77 -11.06 -1.09 3.78
N PRO A 78 -10.73 0.05 4.41
CA PRO A 78 -10.59 0.09 5.86
C PRO A 78 -11.89 -0.36 6.51
N VAL A 79 -11.81 -1.26 7.49
CA VAL A 79 -12.96 -1.50 8.35
C VAL A 79 -13.06 -0.30 9.28
N ALA A 80 -14.23 0.34 9.32
CA ALA A 80 -14.46 1.44 10.25
C ALA A 80 -14.18 0.93 11.67
N ALA A 81 -13.22 1.55 12.35
CA ALA A 81 -13.08 1.35 13.78
C ALA A 81 -14.37 1.88 14.41
N THR A 82 -15.13 1.01 15.08
CA THR A 82 -16.18 1.48 15.99
C THR A 82 -15.48 2.34 17.04
N MET A 83 -15.64 3.66 16.93
CA MET A 83 -15.20 4.55 18.00
C MET A 83 -16.09 4.24 19.22
N PRO A 84 -15.51 3.99 20.41
CA PRO A 84 -16.29 3.89 21.65
C PRO A 84 -16.94 5.23 22.00
#